data_AF-A0A378JKG6-F1
#
_entry.id   AF-A0A378JKG6-F1
#
_cell.length_a   1.000
_cell.length_b   1.000
_cell.length_c   1.000
_cell.angle_alpha   90.00
_cell.angle_beta   90.00
_cell.angle_gamma   90.00
#
_symmetry.space_group_name_H-M   'P 1'
#
loop_
_entity.id
_entity.type
_entity.pdbx_description
1 polymer ?
#
loop_
_entity_poly.entity_id
_entity_poly.type
_entity_poly.pdbx_seq_one_letter_code
_entity_poly.pdbx_strand_id
1 'polypeptide(L)'
;MEYDRYQHNKTLFIISIISLVAGLSLLIFSLFILPNLIWHLHYNVPSFIYIWSENLKQHYNFSDIGAHTIVFLIFFLPAILATFIAYLTSNSIENELYGLTTAEENSPRKNTIKNSSKETWLVILQILIFIVLIISGIYTLHWLISVPPPT
;
A
#
# COMPACT_ATOMS: atom_id res chain seq x y z
N MET A 1 -22.16 -13.12 -9.76
CA MET A 1 -21.80 -11.70 -9.79
C MET A 1 -20.46 -11.46 -10.49
N GLU A 2 -19.44 -12.32 -10.33
CA GLU A 2 -18.19 -12.22 -11.12
C GLU A 2 -18.36 -12.41 -12.64
N TYR A 3 -19.29 -13.26 -13.08
CA TYR A 3 -19.45 -13.60 -14.51
C TYR A 3 -19.82 -12.37 -15.37
N ASP A 4 -20.65 -11.46 -14.85
CA ASP A 4 -21.05 -10.23 -15.55
C ASP A 4 -19.90 -9.20 -15.62
N ARG A 5 -19.07 -9.11 -14.57
CA ARG A 5 -17.87 -8.24 -14.56
C ARG A 5 -16.85 -8.67 -15.61
N TYR A 6 -16.65 -9.98 -15.77
CA TYR A 6 -15.74 -10.53 -16.77
C TYR A 6 -16.26 -10.29 -18.20
N GLN A 7 -17.57 -10.39 -18.44
CA GLN A 7 -18.14 -10.17 -19.78
C GLN A 7 -18.03 -8.72 -20.26
N HIS A 8 -18.14 -7.75 -19.34
CA HIS A 8 -18.21 -6.33 -19.69
C HIS A 8 -16.85 -5.73 -20.08
N ASN A 9 -15.79 -5.99 -19.30
CA ASN A 9 -14.47 -5.41 -19.55
C ASN A 9 -13.32 -6.36 -19.17
N LYS A 10 -13.16 -7.44 -19.96
CA LYS A 10 -12.18 -8.52 -19.75
C LYS A 10 -10.78 -8.02 -19.45
N THR A 11 -10.32 -7.01 -20.20
CA THR A 11 -8.95 -6.49 -20.11
C THR A 11 -8.72 -5.76 -18.79
N LEU A 12 -9.62 -4.86 -18.38
CA LEU A 12 -9.50 -4.14 -17.10
C LEU A 12 -9.63 -5.10 -15.91
N PHE A 13 -10.49 -6.11 -16.02
CA PHE A 13 -10.65 -7.12 -14.96
C PHE A 13 -9.37 -7.95 -14.76
N ILE A 14 -8.74 -8.41 -15.84
CA ILE A 14 -7.46 -9.15 -15.78
C ILE A 14 -6.35 -8.25 -15.21
N ILE A 15 -6.25 -7.00 -15.66
CA ILE A 15 -5.26 -6.04 -15.15
C ILE A 15 -5.46 -5.80 -13.65
N SER A 16 -6.70 -5.62 -13.20
CA SER A 16 -7.04 -5.42 -11.80
C SER A 16 -6.56 -6.58 -10.92
N ILE A 17 -6.84 -7.83 -11.35
CA ILE A 17 -6.41 -9.03 -10.63
C ILE A 17 -4.88 -9.14 -10.58
N ILE A 18 -4.19 -8.95 -11.72
CA ILE A 18 -2.72 -9.04 -11.77
C ILE A 18 -2.09 -7.96 -10.87
N SER A 19 -2.60 -6.73 -10.96
CA SER A 19 -2.12 -5.61 -10.14
C SER A 19 -2.35 -5.85 -8.65
N LEU A 20 -3.49 -6.45 -8.28
CA LEU A 20 -3.81 -6.80 -6.90
C LEU A 20 -2.86 -7.88 -6.36
N VAL A 21 -2.67 -8.97 -7.10
CA VAL A 21 -1.79 -10.07 -6.70
C VAL A 21 -0.35 -9.61 -6.59
N ALA A 22 0.13 -8.81 -7.55
CA ALA A 22 1.47 -8.24 -7.51
C ALA A 22 1.65 -7.28 -6.33
N GLY A 23 0.68 -6.39 -6.11
CA GLY A 23 0.68 -5.45 -4.99
C GLY A 23 0.70 -6.14 -3.63
N LEU A 24 -0.16 -7.14 -3.44
CA LEU A 24 -0.22 -7.91 -2.20
C LEU A 24 1.07 -8.70 -1.95
N SER A 25 1.61 -9.34 -2.99
CA SER A 25 2.84 -10.12 -2.89
C SER A 25 4.03 -9.24 -2.49
N LEU A 26 4.16 -8.06 -3.11
CA LEU A 26 5.18 -7.07 -2.76
C LEU A 26 4.96 -6.49 -1.37
N LEU A 27 3.71 -6.27 -0.95
CA LEU A 27 3.39 -5.75 0.37
C LEU A 27 3.79 -6.75 1.46
N ILE A 28 3.42 -8.03 1.29
CA ILE A 28 3.80 -9.11 2.20
C ILE A 28 5.32 -9.25 2.24
N PHE A 29 5.98 -9.20 1.10
CA PHE A 29 7.44 -9.26 1.05
C PHE A 29 8.10 -8.07 1.77
N SER A 30 7.59 -6.87 1.55
CA SER A 30 8.06 -5.64 2.19
C SER A 30 7.88 -5.69 3.71
N LEU A 31 6.72 -6.16 4.19
CA LEU A 31 6.46 -6.38 5.61
C LEU A 31 7.27 -7.54 6.18
N PHE A 32 7.61 -8.55 5.37
CA PHE A 32 8.46 -9.66 5.78
C PHE A 32 9.91 -9.23 6.00
N ILE A 33 10.46 -8.30 5.20
CA ILE A 33 11.86 -7.84 5.37
C ILE A 33 12.00 -6.72 6.41
N LEU A 34 10.93 -5.94 6.64
CA LEU A 34 10.93 -4.80 7.56
C LEU A 34 11.49 -5.12 8.96
N PRO A 35 11.15 -6.26 9.60
CA PRO A 35 11.62 -6.53 10.94
C PRO A 35 13.13 -6.77 11.01
N ASN A 36 13.71 -7.42 9.98
CA ASN A 36 15.15 -7.56 9.85
C ASN A 36 15.86 -6.22 9.61
N LEU A 37 15.26 -5.34 8.82
CA LEU A 37 15.86 -4.06 8.43
C LEU A 37 15.86 -3.01 9.55
N ILE A 38 14.85 -3.02 10.41
CA ILE A 38 14.73 -2.04 11.52
C ILE A 38 15.32 -2.59 12.83
N TRP A 39 15.01 -3.85 13.18
CA TRP A 39 15.39 -4.42 14.48
C TRP A 39 16.51 -5.45 14.39
N HIS A 40 17.10 -5.65 13.20
CA HIS A 40 18.16 -6.64 12.97
C HIS A 40 17.76 -8.06 13.42
N LEU A 41 16.47 -8.39 13.36
CA LEU A 41 15.97 -9.70 13.76
C LEU A 41 16.62 -10.79 12.90
N HIS A 42 17.17 -11.81 13.58
CA HIS A 42 17.86 -12.91 12.93
C HIS A 42 16.87 -13.97 12.43
N TYR A 43 16.56 -13.92 11.14
CA TYR A 43 15.85 -14.96 10.41
C TYR A 43 16.32 -14.98 8.95
N ASN A 44 15.89 -15.97 8.19
CA ASN A 44 16.34 -16.17 6.81
C ASN A 44 15.69 -15.16 5.86
N VAL A 45 16.34 -14.02 5.67
CA VAL A 45 16.01 -13.03 4.64
C VAL A 45 16.84 -13.34 3.38
N PRO A 46 16.28 -13.16 2.17
CA PRO A 46 17.03 -13.31 0.94
C PRO A 46 18.31 -12.44 0.89
N SER A 47 19.42 -13.03 0.46
CA SER A 47 20.73 -12.38 0.46
C SER A 47 20.81 -11.09 -0.37
N PHE A 48 19.98 -10.97 -1.41
CA PHE A 48 19.96 -9.77 -2.25
C PHE A 48 19.57 -8.50 -1.49
N ILE A 49 18.80 -8.62 -0.41
CA ILE A 49 18.43 -7.48 0.45
C ILE A 49 19.68 -6.88 1.10
N TYR A 50 20.58 -7.71 1.59
CA TYR A 50 21.86 -7.27 2.17
C TYR A 50 22.80 -6.70 1.10
N ILE A 51 22.88 -7.35 -0.06
CA ILE A 51 23.72 -6.87 -1.18
C ILE A 51 23.27 -5.46 -1.61
N TRP A 52 21.97 -5.22 -1.71
CA TRP A 52 21.44 -3.91 -2.08
C TRP A 52 21.69 -2.87 -1.01
N SER A 53 21.47 -3.21 0.26
CA SER A 53 21.77 -2.30 1.37
C SER A 53 23.25 -1.92 1.41
N GLU A 54 24.14 -2.90 1.28
CA GLU A 54 25.59 -2.67 1.32
C GLU A 54 26.04 -1.82 0.12
N ASN A 55 25.52 -2.09 -1.07
CA ASN A 55 25.78 -1.25 -2.25
C ASN A 55 25.37 0.21 -2.03
N LEU A 56 24.23 0.45 -1.38
CA LEU A 56 23.78 1.82 -1.04
C LEU A 56 24.74 2.49 -0.05
N LYS A 57 25.24 1.77 0.94
CA LYS A 57 26.24 2.31 1.89
C LYS A 57 27.54 2.66 1.17
N GLN A 58 28.07 1.74 0.35
CA GLN A 58 29.37 1.90 -0.30
C GLN A 58 29.39 2.95 -1.42
N HIS A 59 28.35 3.02 -2.26
CA HIS A 59 28.36 3.89 -3.44
C HIS A 59 27.77 5.28 -3.17
N TYR A 60 26.88 5.40 -2.18
CA TYR A 60 26.14 6.64 -1.91
C TYR A 60 26.38 7.19 -0.51
N ASN A 61 27.30 6.59 0.28
CA ASN A 61 27.61 6.99 1.65
C ASN A 61 26.37 7.09 2.56
N PHE A 62 25.37 6.22 2.34
CA PHE A 62 24.21 6.17 3.22
C PHE A 62 24.59 5.61 4.60
N SER A 63 23.92 6.12 5.64
CA SER A 63 23.95 5.49 6.96
C SER A 63 23.30 4.11 6.93
N ASP A 64 23.59 3.28 7.92
CA ASP A 64 23.05 1.92 8.01
C ASP A 64 21.51 1.91 7.94
N ILE A 65 20.89 2.75 8.75
CA ILE A 65 19.43 2.96 8.80
C ILE A 65 18.91 3.52 7.47
N GLY A 66 19.62 4.46 6.85
CA GLY A 66 19.23 5.08 5.58
C GLY A 66 19.18 4.05 4.45
N ALA A 67 20.20 3.22 4.33
CA ALA A 67 20.26 2.16 3.33
C ALA A 67 19.14 1.13 3.52
N HIS A 68 18.91 0.67 4.75
CA HIS A 68 17.81 -0.26 5.07
C HIS A 68 16.43 0.34 4.75
N THR A 69 16.22 1.62 5.08
CA THR A 69 14.97 2.33 4.79
C THR A 69 14.70 2.43 3.30
N ILE A 70 15.74 2.74 2.49
CA ILE A 70 15.61 2.82 1.04
C ILE A 70 15.26 1.46 0.45
N VAL A 71 15.95 0.38 0.87
CA VAL A 71 15.65 -0.98 0.40
C VAL A 71 14.20 -1.35 0.73
N PHE A 72 13.71 -1.05 1.93
CA PHE A 72 12.31 -1.24 2.28
C PHE A 72 11.36 -0.46 1.35
N LEU A 73 11.62 0.83 1.12
CA LEU A 73 10.78 1.70 0.29
C LEU A 73 10.69 1.24 -1.17
N ILE A 74 11.76 0.65 -1.71
CA ILE A 74 11.77 0.13 -3.10
C ILE A 74 10.74 -0.99 -3.29
N PHE A 75 10.45 -1.80 -2.26
CA PHE A 75 9.39 -2.81 -2.34
C PHE A 75 8.04 -2.28 -1.86
N PHE A 76 8.04 -1.44 -0.83
CA PHE A 76 6.83 -0.91 -0.23
C PHE A 76 6.06 0.02 -1.18
N LEU A 77 6.73 0.97 -1.82
CA LEU A 77 6.06 1.97 -2.66
C LEU A 77 5.38 1.34 -3.88
N PRO A 78 6.04 0.46 -4.67
CA PRO A 78 5.38 -0.23 -5.77
C PRO A 78 4.23 -1.12 -5.31
N ALA A 79 4.31 -1.73 -4.11
CA ALA A 79 3.21 -2.51 -3.54
C ALA A 79 1.95 -1.66 -3.33
N ILE A 80 2.11 -0.48 -2.72
CA ILE A 80 1.02 0.48 -2.51
C ILE A 80 0.46 0.97 -3.85
N LEU A 81 1.33 1.33 -4.80
CA LEU A 81 0.90 1.78 -6.13
C LEU A 81 0.11 0.72 -6.89
N ALA A 82 0.58 -0.53 -6.91
CA ALA A 82 -0.09 -1.63 -7.60
C ALA A 82 -1.46 -1.95 -6.94
N THR A 83 -1.54 -1.92 -5.62
CA THR A 83 -2.80 -2.10 -4.89
C THR A 83 -3.77 -0.94 -5.17
N PHE A 84 -3.26 0.29 -5.27
CA PHE A 84 -4.06 1.46 -5.62
C PHE A 84 -4.62 1.40 -7.05
N ILE A 85 -3.80 0.96 -8.02
CA ILE A 85 -4.25 0.74 -9.41
C ILE A 85 -5.33 -0.34 -9.47
N ALA A 86 -5.17 -1.43 -8.71
CA ALA A 86 -6.18 -2.48 -8.62
C ALA A 86 -7.52 -1.94 -8.08
N TYR A 87 -7.46 -1.08 -7.06
CA TYR A 87 -8.65 -0.41 -6.51
C TYR A 87 -9.34 0.48 -7.55
N LEU A 88 -8.58 1.34 -8.24
CA LEU A 88 -9.15 2.24 -9.25
C LEU A 88 -9.82 1.47 -10.40
N THR A 89 -9.15 0.42 -10.89
CA THR A 89 -9.67 -0.41 -11.98
C THR A 89 -10.90 -1.21 -11.56
N SER A 90 -10.91 -1.78 -10.36
CA SER A 90 -12.09 -2.49 -9.82
C SER A 90 -13.29 -1.55 -9.66
N ASN A 91 -13.07 -0.36 -9.12
CA ASN A 91 -14.14 0.64 -8.94
C ASN A 91 -14.67 1.15 -10.28
N SER A 92 -13.82 1.28 -11.30
CA SER A 92 -14.24 1.64 -12.66
C SER A 92 -15.16 0.58 -13.26
N ILE A 93 -14.83 -0.72 -13.12
CA ILE A 93 -15.65 -1.83 -13.63
C ILE A 93 -17.01 -1.86 -12.93
N GLU A 94 -17.04 -1.63 -11.62
CA GLU A 94 -18.29 -1.58 -10.87
C GLU A 94 -19.17 -0.41 -11.33
N ASN A 95 -18.60 0.79 -11.50
CA ASN A 95 -19.37 1.95 -11.94
C ASN A 95 -19.90 1.79 -13.38
N GLU A 96 -19.15 1.12 -14.26
CA GLU A 96 -19.59 0.80 -15.62
C GLU A 96 -20.74 -0.23 -15.60
N LEU A 97 -20.62 -1.28 -14.78
CA LEU A 97 -21.63 -2.33 -14.65
C LEU A 97 -22.95 -1.84 -14.04
N TYR A 98 -22.90 -0.95 -13.04
CA TYR A 98 -24.09 -0.39 -12.39
C TYR A 98 -24.63 0.88 -13.07
N GLY A 99 -23.83 1.56 -13.90
CA GLY A 99 -24.22 2.77 -14.63
C GLY A 99 -25.03 2.51 -15.91
N LEU A 100 -24.93 1.32 -16.50
CA LEU A 100 -25.60 0.98 -17.76
C LEU A 100 -26.99 0.36 -17.61
N THR A 101 -27.40 -0.02 -16.39
CA THR A 101 -28.76 -0.54 -16.12
C THR A 101 -29.78 0.56 -15.79
N THR A 102 -29.38 1.83 -15.81
CA THR A 102 -30.24 2.97 -15.43
C THR A 102 -30.32 4.03 -16.54
N ALA A 103 -30.16 3.64 -17.81
CA ALA A 103 -30.35 4.52 -18.96
C ALA A 103 -31.81 4.59 -19.43
N GLU A 104 -32.71 3.75 -18.91
CA GLU A 104 -34.15 3.85 -19.13
C GLU A 104 -34.86 3.88 -17.78
N GLU A 105 -35.87 4.74 -17.66
CA GLU A 105 -36.79 4.87 -16.53
C GLU A 105 -36.42 5.88 -15.42
N ASN A 106 -36.53 7.16 -15.79
CA ASN A 106 -37.12 8.27 -15.03
C ASN A 106 -37.20 8.16 -13.48
N SER A 107 -36.45 9.01 -12.76
CA SER A 107 -36.91 10.00 -11.75
C SER A 107 -35.82 10.34 -10.69
N PRO A 108 -35.96 11.44 -9.92
CA PRO A 108 -34.87 12.29 -9.47
C PRO A 108 -34.10 11.72 -8.27
N ARG A 109 -32.99 11.04 -8.51
CA ARG A 109 -32.07 10.63 -7.42
C ARG A 109 -30.63 11.07 -7.65
N LYS A 110 -30.46 12.36 -7.98
CA LYS A 110 -29.17 13.05 -7.93
C LYS A 110 -28.62 13.26 -6.49
N ASN A 111 -29.22 12.61 -5.48
CA ASN A 111 -28.90 12.83 -4.06
C ASN A 111 -28.29 11.63 -3.31
N THR A 112 -27.87 10.56 -3.99
CA THR A 112 -27.14 9.45 -3.33
C THR A 112 -25.67 9.31 -3.74
N ILE A 113 -25.24 9.99 -4.80
CA ILE A 113 -23.84 9.98 -5.26
C ILE A 113 -22.95 10.96 -4.44
N LYS A 114 -23.53 11.76 -3.54
CA LYS A 114 -22.76 12.67 -2.67
C LYS A 114 -22.23 12.01 -1.39
N ASN A 115 -22.57 10.74 -1.13
CA ASN A 115 -22.13 10.01 0.06
C ASN A 115 -21.02 8.96 -0.18
N SER A 116 -20.82 8.43 -1.39
CA SER A 116 -19.75 7.42 -1.57
C SER A 116 -18.34 8.02 -1.57
N SER A 117 -18.13 9.26 -2.05
CA SER A 117 -16.82 9.93 -1.89
C SER A 117 -16.49 10.27 -0.43
N LYS A 118 -17.51 10.44 0.43
CA LYS A 118 -17.28 10.70 1.86
C LYS A 118 -16.82 9.44 2.59
N GLU A 119 -17.35 8.28 2.21
CA GLU A 119 -16.93 6.99 2.74
C GLU A 119 -15.52 6.61 2.27
N THR A 120 -15.18 6.85 0.99
CA THR A 120 -13.81 6.67 0.47
C THR A 120 -12.80 7.60 1.15
N TRP A 121 -13.17 8.86 1.39
CA TRP A 121 -12.31 9.80 2.13
C TRP A 121 -12.10 9.36 3.58
N LEU A 122 -13.12 8.78 4.22
CA LEU A 122 -13.04 8.24 5.58
C LEU A 122 -12.08 7.05 5.68
N VAL A 123 -12.11 6.14 4.70
CA VAL A 123 -11.19 4.99 4.66
C VAL A 123 -9.74 5.44 4.39
N ILE A 124 -9.53 6.39 3.48
CA ILE A 124 -8.21 6.96 3.21
C ILE A 124 -7.67 7.72 4.44
N LEU A 125 -8.52 8.53 5.08
CA LEU A 125 -8.17 9.22 6.32
C LEU A 125 -7.83 8.24 7.43
N GLN A 126 -8.57 7.12 7.55
CA GLN A 126 -8.34 6.10 8.56
C GLN A 126 -6.99 5.39 8.35
N ILE A 127 -6.63 5.06 7.11
CA ILE A 127 -5.32 4.49 6.78
C ILE A 127 -4.19 5.50 7.05
N LEU A 128 -4.39 6.78 6.69
CA LEU A 128 -3.41 7.83 6.89
C LEU A 128 -3.18 8.12 8.38
N ILE A 129 -4.26 8.15 9.17
CA ILE A 129 -4.18 8.24 10.64
C ILE A 129 -3.42 7.03 11.20
N PHE A 130 -3.69 5.82 10.71
CA PHE A 130 -3.01 4.62 11.20
C PHE A 130 -1.50 4.66 10.94
N ILE A 131 -1.09 5.14 9.76
CA ILE A 131 0.32 5.33 9.41
C ILE A 131 0.98 6.38 10.33
N VAL A 132 0.33 7.52 10.54
CA VAL A 132 0.84 8.57 11.45
C VAL A 132 0.93 8.08 12.89
N LEU A 133 -0.02 7.25 13.34
CA LEU A 133 -0.07 6.72 14.70
C LEU A 133 1.04 5.69 14.94
N ILE A 134 1.35 4.85 13.93
CA ILE A 134 2.49 3.93 13.98
C ILE A 134 3.81 4.71 14.04
N ILE A 135 3.99 5.73 13.19
CA ILE A 135 5.20 6.56 13.19
C ILE A 135 5.37 7.29 14.52
N SER A 136 4.29 7.89 15.05
CA SER A 136 4.28 8.56 16.34
C SER A 136 4.58 7.59 17.49
N GLY A 137 4.02 6.38 17.48
CA GLY A 137 4.29 5.33 18.46
C GLY A 137 5.76 4.90 18.47
N ILE A 138 6.38 4.78 17.29
CA ILE A 138 7.81 4.51 17.19
C ILE A 138 8.64 5.66 17.77
N TYR A 139 8.24 6.91 17.51
CA TYR A 139 8.94 8.10 18.01
C TYR A 139 8.84 8.26 19.53
N THR A 140 7.68 7.95 20.11
CA THR A 140 7.48 7.99 21.57
C THR A 140 8.21 6.86 22.28
N LEU A 141 8.21 5.65 21.71
CA LEU A 141 9.05 4.55 22.21
C LEU A 141 10.53 4.89 22.12
N HIS A 142 10.98 5.47 21.00
CA HIS A 142 12.35 5.93 20.85
C HIS A 142 12.70 6.97 21.92
N TRP A 143 11.86 7.99 22.14
CA TRP A 143 12.09 9.00 23.18
C TRP A 143 12.09 8.40 24.60
N LEU A 144 11.19 7.46 24.90
CA LEU A 144 11.09 6.81 26.20
C LEU A 144 12.32 5.93 26.52
N ILE A 145 12.89 5.30 25.50
CA ILE A 145 14.10 4.48 25.63
C ILE A 145 15.38 5.33 25.56
N SER A 146 15.30 6.53 24.98
CA SER A 146 16.38 7.52 24.92
C SER A 146 16.54 8.26 26.26
N VAL A 147 16.86 7.55 27.35
CA VAL A 147 17.34 8.18 28.57
C VAL A 147 18.81 8.58 28.33
N PRO A 148 19.20 9.86 28.45
CA PRO A 148 20.57 10.27 28.13
C PRO A 148 21.55 9.60 29.12
N PRO A 149 22.74 9.17 28.66
CA PRO A 149 23.75 8.64 29.57
C PRO A 149 24.13 9.73 30.59
N PRO A 150 24.23 9.40 31.89
CA PRO A 150 24.72 10.35 32.88
C PRO A 150 26.13 10.79 32.49
N THR A 151 26.32 12.10 32.38
CA THR A 151 27.59 12.79 32.11
C THR A 151 28.68 12.41 33.08
#